data_AF-A0A2U9PCQ3-F1
#
_entry.id   AF-A0A2U9PCQ3-F1
#
_cell.length_a   1.000
_cell.length_b   1.000
_cell.length_c   1.000
_cell.angle_alpha   90.00
_cell.angle_beta   90.00
_cell.angle_gamma   90.00
#
_symmetry.space_group_name_H-M   'P 1'
#
loop_
_entity.id
_entity.type
_entity.pdbx_description
1 polymer ?
#
loop_
_entity_poly.entity_id
_entity_poly.type
_entity_poly.pdbx_seq_one_letter_code
_entity_poly.pdbx_strand_id
1 'polypeptide(L)'
;MKRVHVGRLSAYTWPTDAPYDGGTPVVWNVPGYGSHATSSDPRRPRPKALCGFSWSTQEGRVVDGPPDCRECLREVQLGAERPPRGNR
;
A
#
# COMPACT_ATOMS: atom_id res chain seq x y z
N MET A 1 -7.59 37.79 19.97
CA MET A 1 -6.42 36.91 20.16
C MET A 1 -6.42 35.88 19.04
N LYS A 2 -5.54 36.01 18.02
CA LYS A 2 -5.49 35.11 16.87
C LYS A 2 -4.55 33.94 17.19
N ARG A 3 -5.09 32.72 17.32
CA ARG A 3 -4.31 31.49 17.45
C ARG A 3 -3.92 30.98 16.06
N VAL A 4 -2.67 30.57 15.96
CA VAL A 4 -1.92 30.16 14.77
C VAL A 4 -2.64 29.04 14.01
N HIS A 5 -2.75 29.19 12.69
CA HIS A 5 -3.20 28.14 11.79
C HIS A 5 -2.15 27.03 11.74
N VAL A 6 -2.49 25.87 12.31
CA VAL A 6 -1.84 24.62 11.93
C VAL A 6 -2.62 24.11 10.71
N GLY A 7 -2.04 24.32 9.52
CA GLY A 7 -2.55 23.74 8.29
C GLY A 7 -2.63 22.22 8.45
N ARG A 8 -3.85 21.70 8.54
CA ARG A 8 -4.10 20.28 8.70
C ARG A 8 -3.72 19.62 7.37
N LEU A 9 -2.57 18.94 7.38
CA LEU A 9 -2.07 18.08 6.32
C LEU A 9 -3.23 17.25 5.75
N SER A 10 -3.33 17.25 4.42
CA SER A 10 -4.33 16.54 3.62
C SER A 10 -4.65 15.20 4.26
N ALA A 11 -5.90 15.01 4.68
CA ALA A 11 -6.37 13.74 5.18
C ALA A 11 -6.22 12.72 4.07
N TYR A 12 -5.19 11.89 4.16
CA TYR A 12 -5.08 10.70 3.34
C TYR A 12 -6.31 9.83 3.63
N THR A 13 -7.24 9.79 2.68
CA THR A 13 -8.42 8.92 2.77
C THR A 13 -7.95 7.51 2.48
N TRP A 14 -7.96 6.68 3.53
CA TRP A 14 -7.64 5.27 3.43
C TRP A 14 -8.50 4.60 2.34
N PRO A 15 -7.89 3.78 1.45
CA PRO A 15 -8.66 2.98 0.51
C PRO A 15 -9.63 2.06 1.25
N THR A 16 -10.78 1.75 0.64
CA THR A 16 -11.84 0.89 1.21
C THR A 16 -11.36 -0.49 1.71
N ASP A 17 -10.18 -0.96 1.26
CA ASP A 17 -9.56 -2.23 1.65
C ASP A 17 -8.40 -2.08 2.65
N ALA A 18 -8.29 -0.95 3.34
CA ALA A 18 -7.31 -0.73 4.39
C ALA A 18 -7.90 -0.95 5.80
N PRO A 19 -7.09 -1.41 6.77
CA PRO A 19 -5.66 -1.75 6.63
C PRO A 19 -5.45 -3.16 6.07
N TYR A 20 -4.29 -3.34 5.45
CA TYR A 20 -3.80 -4.64 4.98
C TYR A 20 -3.98 -5.75 6.05
N ASP A 21 -4.45 -6.92 5.64
CA ASP A 21 -4.85 -8.00 6.55
C ASP A 21 -3.69 -8.91 7.00
N GLY A 22 -2.49 -8.70 6.44
CA GLY A 22 -1.29 -9.48 6.77
C GLY A 22 -1.07 -10.70 5.88
N GLY A 23 -1.70 -10.78 4.69
CA GLY A 23 -1.39 -11.81 3.69
C GLY A 23 0.06 -11.77 3.16
N THR A 24 0.33 -12.43 2.03
CA THR A 24 1.60 -12.25 1.31
C THR A 24 1.48 -11.08 0.33
N PRO A 25 2.23 -9.98 0.49
CA PRO A 25 2.15 -8.86 -0.43
C PRO A 25 2.89 -9.19 -1.72
N VAL A 26 2.38 -8.70 -2.85
CA VAL A 26 3.13 -8.71 -4.11
C VAL A 26 3.72 -7.32 -4.33
N VAL A 27 5.02 -7.24 -4.56
CA VAL A 27 5.73 -5.98 -4.78
C VAL A 27 5.96 -5.76 -6.27
N TRP A 28 5.61 -4.55 -6.73
CA TRP A 28 5.70 -4.14 -8.12
C TRP A 28 6.59 -2.91 -8.23
N ASN A 29 7.61 -2.95 -9.07
CA ASN A 29 8.29 -1.74 -9.54
C ASN A 29 7.48 -1.13 -10.68
N VAL A 30 7.15 0.15 -10.56
CA VAL A 30 6.51 0.95 -11.62
C VAL A 30 7.53 2.00 -12.07
N PRO A 31 8.01 1.95 -13.32
CA PRO A 31 9.04 2.87 -13.82
C PRO A 31 8.66 4.33 -13.60
N GLY A 32 9.55 5.10 -12.95
CA GLY A 32 9.32 6.51 -12.61
C GLY A 32 8.55 6.75 -11.30
N TYR A 33 7.99 5.70 -10.68
CA TYR A 33 7.16 5.82 -9.46
C TYR A 33 7.66 4.95 -8.28
N GLY A 34 8.73 4.17 -8.48
CA GLY A 34 9.32 3.30 -7.47
C GLY A 34 8.54 2.00 -7.28
N SER A 35 8.85 1.26 -6.20
CA SER A 35 8.15 0.01 -5.89
C SER A 35 7.01 0.16 -4.86
N HIS A 36 5.92 -0.57 -5.12
CA HIS A 36 4.66 -0.53 -4.37
C HIS A 36 4.15 -1.94 -4.07
N ALA A 37 3.51 -2.12 -2.91
CA ALA A 37 2.93 -3.40 -2.51
C ALA A 37 1.42 -3.46 -2.79
N THR A 38 0.93 -4.61 -3.21
CA THR A 38 -0.51 -4.90 -3.40
C THR A 38 -0.98 -6.03 -2.49
N SER A 39 -2.20 -5.94 -1.96
CA SER A 39 -2.85 -7.03 -1.19
C SER A 39 -3.47 -8.14 -2.05
N SER A 40 -3.64 -7.87 -3.35
CA SER A 40 -4.53 -8.63 -4.24
C SER A 40 -3.78 -9.41 -5.33
N ASP A 41 -4.51 -10.30 -6.00
CA ASP A 41 -4.06 -11.09 -7.15
C ASP A 41 -3.36 -10.19 -8.21
N PRO A 42 -2.10 -10.50 -8.59
CA PRO A 42 -1.35 -9.76 -9.60
C PRO A 42 -2.00 -9.75 -10.99
N ARG A 43 -3.02 -10.58 -11.23
CA ARG A 43 -3.76 -10.66 -12.50
C ARG A 43 -4.83 -9.59 -12.70
N ARG A 44 -5.09 -8.72 -11.71
CA ARG A 44 -6.08 -7.64 -11.89
C ARG A 44 -5.59 -6.65 -12.97
N PRO A 45 -6.42 -6.26 -13.96
CA PRO A 45 -6.01 -5.37 -15.05
C PRO A 45 -5.48 -4.01 -14.62
N ARG A 46 -5.91 -3.55 -13.44
CA ARG A 46 -5.43 -2.32 -12.78
C ARG A 46 -5.10 -2.65 -11.33
N PRO A 47 -3.87 -3.05 -11.03
CA PRO A 47 -3.44 -3.25 -9.66
C PRO A 47 -3.55 -1.93 -8.89
N LYS A 48 -3.93 -2.05 -7.62
CA LYS A 48 -3.99 -0.93 -6.68
C LYS A 48 -3.10 -1.26 -5.50
N ALA A 49 -2.13 -0.39 -5.25
CA ALA A 49 -1.23 -0.49 -4.12
C ALA A 49 -1.96 -0.23 -2.79
N LEU A 50 -1.35 -0.67 -1.70
CA LEU A 50 -1.79 -0.37 -0.34
C LEU A 50 -1.87 1.14 -0.08
N CYS A 51 -0.98 1.93 -0.70
CA CYS A 51 -1.01 3.39 -0.67
C CYS A 51 -2.07 4.03 -1.60
N GLY A 52 -2.93 3.23 -2.25
CA GLY A 52 -3.98 3.71 -3.13
C GLY A 52 -3.54 4.08 -4.55
N PHE A 53 -2.23 4.13 -4.82
CA PHE A 53 -1.67 4.30 -6.16
C PHE A 53 -2.11 3.16 -7.08
N SER A 54 -2.43 3.47 -8.34
CA SER A 54 -2.87 2.48 -9.33
C SER A 54 -2.10 2.64 -10.63
N TRP A 55 -1.85 1.53 -11.31
CA TRP A 55 -1.16 1.47 -12.61
C TRP A 55 -1.86 0.44 -13.50
N SER A 56 -1.52 0.42 -14.78
CA SER A 56 -1.87 -0.71 -15.65
C SER A 56 -0.88 -1.86 -15.45
N THR A 57 -1.32 -3.11 -15.58
CA THR A 57 -0.43 -4.27 -15.45
C THR A 57 0.78 -4.25 -16.38
N GLN A 58 0.68 -3.58 -17.54
CA GLN A 58 1.76 -3.46 -18.51
C GLN A 58 2.91 -2.56 -18.04
N GLU A 59 2.59 -1.55 -17.21
CA GLU A 59 3.55 -0.59 -16.65
C GLU A 59 4.37 -1.22 -15.52
N GLY A 60 3.79 -2.14 -14.76
CA GLY A 60 4.44 -2.74 -13.60
C GLY A 60 5.31 -3.95 -13.93
N ARG A 61 6.33 -4.19 -13.10
CA ARG A 61 7.08 -5.45 -13.03
C ARG A 61 7.11 -5.96 -11.61
N VAL A 62 6.76 -7.23 -11.40
CA VAL A 62 6.90 -7.87 -10.08
C VAL A 62 8.39 -7.96 -9.73
N VAL A 63 8.73 -7.60 -8.51
CA VAL A 63 10.09 -7.63 -7.98
C VAL A 63 10.11 -8.28 -6.61
N ASP A 64 11.24 -8.86 -6.25
CA ASP A 64 11.50 -9.35 -4.90
C ASP A 64 11.93 -8.21 -3.96
N GLY A 65 11.66 -8.38 -2.66
CA GLY A 65 12.07 -7.44 -1.62
C GLY A 65 10.99 -6.45 -1.19
N PRO A 66 11.28 -5.58 -0.21
CA PRO A 66 10.33 -4.62 0.34
C PRO A 66 10.04 -3.46 -0.64
N PRO A 67 8.87 -2.81 -0.55
CA PRO A 67 8.54 -1.65 -1.38
C PRO A 67 9.31 -0.39 -0.94
N ASP A 68 9.67 0.45 -1.91
CA ASP A 68 10.27 1.78 -1.70
C ASP A 68 9.24 2.78 -1.15
N CYS A 69 7.97 2.62 -1.53
CA CYS A 69 6.89 3.47 -1.05
C CYS A 69 6.72 3.32 0.47
N ARG A 70 7.03 4.39 1.22
CA ARG A 70 6.98 4.38 2.70
C ARG A 70 5.61 4.02 3.26
N GLU A 71 4.53 4.42 2.59
CA GLU A 71 3.17 4.07 2.99
C GLU A 71 2.92 2.57 2.81
N CYS A 72 3.33 2.00 1.67
CA CYS A 72 3.25 0.55 1.45
C CYS A 72 4.11 -0.23 2.46
N LEU A 73 5.33 0.23 2.75
CA LEU A 73 6.22 -0.41 3.72
C LEU A 73 5.60 -0.45 5.11
N ARG A 74 5.01 0.67 5.56
CA ARG A 74 4.31 0.76 6.84
C ARG A 74 3.16 -0.25 6.90
N GLU A 75 2.35 -0.35 5.85
CA GLU A 75 1.21 -1.28 5.84
C GLU A 75 1.66 -2.76 5.85
N VAL A 76 2.73 -3.09 5.13
CA VAL A 76 3.31 -4.45 5.18
C VAL A 76 3.82 -4.78 6.58
N GLN A 77 4.49 -3.85 7.25
CA GLN A 77 4.98 -4.04 8.63
C GLN A 77 3.83 -4.23 9.63
N LEU A 78 2.79 -3.39 9.55
CA LEU A 78 1.59 -3.52 10.38
C LEU A 78 0.87 -4.86 10.15
N GLY A 79 0.84 -5.34 8.90
CA GLY A 79 0.30 -6.66 8.56
C GLY A 79 1.12 -7.81 9.16
N ALA A 80 2.46 -7.70 9.14
CA ALA A 80 3.36 -8.71 9.70
C ALA A 80 3.28 -8.83 11.23
N GLU A 81 2.98 -7.72 11.92
CA GLU A 81 2.75 -7.69 13.37
C GLU A 81 1.38 -8.23 13.77
N ARG A 82 0.45 -8.38 12.83
CA ARG A 82 -0.91 -8.83 13.10
C ARG A 82 -0.90 -10.33 13.39
N PRO A 83 -1.46 -10.80 14.52
CA PRO A 83 -1.61 -12.23 14.74
C PRO A 83 -2.47 -12.81 13.60
N PRO A 84 -2.13 -14.00 13.07
CA PRO A 84 -2.96 -14.65 12.06
C PRO A 84 -4.37 -14.76 12.63
N ARG A 85 -5.39 -14.39 11.85
CA ARG A 85 -6.79 -14.55 12.29
C ARG A 85 -7.01 -16.03 12.61
N GLY A 86 -7.05 -16.34 13.91
CA GLY A 86 -7.30 -17.68 14.39
C GLY A 86 -8.65 -18.16 13.87
N ASN A 87 -8.67 -19.35 13.28
CA ASN A 87 -9.87 -20.12 13.01
C ASN A 87 -10.70 -20.19 14.30
N ARG A 88 -11.94 -19.68 14.26
CA ARG A 88 -12.98 -20.06 15.22
C ARG A 88 -13.93 -21.00 14.52
#